data_AF-A0A520A308-F1
#
_entry.id   AF-A0A520A308-F1
#
_cell.length_a   1.000
_cell.length_b   1.000
_cell.length_c   1.000
_cell.angle_alpha   90.00
_cell.angle_beta   90.00
_cell.angle_gamma   90.00
#
_symmetry.space_group_name_H-M   'P 1'
#
loop_
_entity.id
_entity.type
_entity.pdbx_description
1 polymer ?
#
loop_
_entity_poly.entity_id
_entity_poly.type
_entity_poly.pdbx_seq_one_letter_code
_entity_poly.pdbx_strand_id
1 'polypeptide(L)'
;MHTTKHNWTTQEIAEIYNKPLLDLVYEAATIHRQNNDYNEVQISSLISIKTGGCAEDCAYCPQAARYHTDLEVQALMKVETVVDAAK
;
A
#
# COMPACT_ATOMS: atom_id res chain seq x y z
N MET A 1 14.51 -22.53 11.00
CA MET A 1 13.59 -22.22 9.88
C MET A 1 12.22 -22.00 10.47
N HIS A 2 11.69 -20.77 10.40
CA HIS A 2 10.31 -20.50 10.80
C HIS A 2 9.39 -21.03 9.70
N THR A 3 8.56 -22.04 10.03
CA THR A 3 7.48 -22.47 9.13
C THR A 3 6.49 -21.31 9.00
N THR A 4 6.27 -20.83 7.78
CA THR A 4 5.30 -19.76 7.53
C THR A 4 3.89 -20.30 7.71
N LYS A 5 3.09 -19.63 8.54
CA LYS A 5 1.70 -19.99 8.79
C LYS A 5 0.78 -19.38 7.73
N HIS A 6 -0.08 -20.20 7.15
CA HIS A 6 -1.05 -19.79 6.11
C HIS A 6 -2.52 -19.88 6.54
N ASN A 7 -2.81 -20.43 7.72
CA ASN A 7 -4.17 -20.72 8.22
C ASN A 7 -4.50 -19.88 9.47
N TRP A 8 -4.34 -18.56 9.38
CA TRP A 8 -4.66 -17.65 10.47
C TRP A 8 -6.17 -17.59 10.73
N THR A 9 -6.55 -17.69 12.00
CA THR A 9 -7.93 -17.42 12.44
C THR A 9 -8.09 -15.95 12.80
N THR A 10 -9.33 -15.44 12.76
CA THR A 10 -9.64 -14.07 13.20
C THR A 10 -9.20 -13.80 14.63
N GLN A 11 -9.30 -14.80 15.51
CA GLN A 11 -8.92 -14.67 16.92
C GLN A 11 -7.40 -14.46 17.08
N GLU A 12 -6.58 -15.25 16.37
CA GLU A 12 -5.13 -15.11 16.42
C GLU A 12 -4.65 -13.77 15.83
N ILE A 13 -5.32 -13.27 14.79
CA ILE A 13 -5.05 -11.94 14.25
C ILE A 13 -5.43 -10.85 15.27
N ALA A 14 -6.57 -11.01 15.95
CA ALA A 14 -7.01 -10.07 16.99
C ALA A 14 -6.04 -10.04 18.17
N GLU A 15 -5.43 -11.15 18.54
CA GLU A 15 -4.39 -11.20 19.59
C GLU A 15 -3.15 -10.40 19.20
N ILE A 16 -2.74 -10.43 17.92
CA ILE A 16 -1.64 -9.60 17.42
C ILE A 16 -2.04 -8.12 17.44
N TYR A 17 -3.23 -7.78 16.92
CA TYR A 17 -3.71 -6.40 16.83
C TYR A 17 -3.83 -5.73 18.21
N ASN A 18 -4.24 -6.49 19.23
CA ASN A 18 -4.43 -5.98 20.60
C ASN A 18 -3.20 -6.12 21.51
N LYS A 19 -2.04 -6.54 20.96
CA LYS A 19 -0.79 -6.62 21.72
C LYS A 19 -0.33 -5.21 22.16
N PRO A 20 0.33 -5.07 23.33
CA PRO A 20 0.96 -3.81 23.69
C PRO A 20 1.88 -3.31 22.57
N LEU A 21 1.69 -2.06 22.16
CA LEU A 21 2.31 -1.53 20.93
C LEU A 21 3.83 -1.72 20.89
N LEU A 22 4.52 -1.46 22.00
CA LEU A 22 5.98 -1.54 22.06
C LEU A 22 6.49 -2.99 21.95
N ASP A 23 5.76 -3.96 22.52
CA ASP A 23 6.08 -5.38 22.39
C ASP A 23 5.87 -5.84 20.93
N LEU A 24 4.77 -5.38 20.30
CA LEU A 24 4.48 -5.67 18.90
C LEU A 24 5.55 -5.10 17.95
N VAL A 25 5.99 -3.86 18.17
CA VAL A 25 7.05 -3.24 17.36
C VAL A 25 8.37 -4.00 17.49
N TYR A 26 8.74 -4.40 18.71
CA TYR A 26 9.96 -5.17 18.96
C TYR A 26 9.92 -6.54 18.25
N GLU A 27 8.81 -7.25 18.36
CA GLU A 27 8.61 -8.54 17.69
C GLU A 27 8.62 -8.40 16.16
N ALA A 28 7.93 -7.38 15.61
CA ALA A 28 7.91 -7.10 14.19
C ALA A 28 9.32 -6.79 13.64
N ALA A 29 10.09 -5.97 14.35
CA ALA A 29 11.47 -5.66 13.98
C ALA A 29 12.37 -6.92 14.02
N THR A 30 12.16 -7.79 15.00
CA THR A 30 12.88 -9.06 15.12
C THR A 30 12.58 -9.98 13.93
N ILE A 31 11.31 -10.14 13.57
CA ILE A 31 10.89 -10.94 12.41
C ILE A 31 11.43 -10.33 11.11
N HIS A 32 11.36 -9.01 10.95
CA HIS A 32 11.87 -8.34 9.75
C HIS A 32 13.37 -8.60 9.53
N ARG A 33 14.19 -8.49 10.58
CA ARG A 33 15.64 -8.78 10.55
C ARG A 33 15.98 -10.25 10.29
N GLN A 34 15.11 -11.18 10.67
CA GLN A 34 15.32 -12.61 10.45
C GLN A 34 15.04 -13.03 9.00
N ASN A 35 14.22 -12.27 8.27
CA ASN A 35 13.71 -12.68 6.96
C ASN A 35 14.16 -11.76 5.81
N ASN A 36 14.64 -10.54 6.08
CA ASN A 36 15.08 -9.58 5.07
C ASN A 36 16.42 -8.97 5.48
N ASP A 37 17.14 -8.39 4.51
CA ASP A 37 18.18 -7.43 4.85
C ASP A 37 17.52 -6.16 5.40
N TYR A 38 17.58 -6.00 6.71
CA TYR A 38 16.93 -4.90 7.43
C TYR A 38 17.54 -3.53 7.11
N ASN A 39 18.69 -3.49 6.44
CA ASN A 39 19.32 -2.26 6.00
C ASN A 39 18.93 -1.86 4.56
N GLU A 40 18.19 -2.72 3.84
CA GLU A 40 17.73 -2.47 2.48
C GLU A 40 16.27 -1.99 2.45
N VAL A 41 15.96 -1.13 1.48
CA VAL A 41 14.59 -0.66 1.23
C VAL A 41 14.26 -0.79 -0.24
N GLN A 42 13.08 -1.34 -0.54
CA GLN A 42 12.56 -1.44 -1.90
C GLN A 42 12.04 -0.07 -2.38
N ILE A 43 12.50 0.37 -3.55
CA ILE A 43 12.07 1.63 -4.16
C ILE A 43 11.13 1.36 -5.33
N SER A 44 9.91 1.89 -5.25
CA SER A 44 8.91 1.88 -6.30
C SER A 44 8.54 3.31 -6.70
N SER A 45 8.41 3.57 -8.00
CA SER A 45 7.82 4.80 -8.53
C SER A 45 6.52 4.45 -9.26
N LEU A 46 5.50 5.29 -9.13
CA LEU A 46 4.21 5.11 -9.79
C LEU A 46 3.74 6.42 -10.43
N ILE A 47 2.98 6.32 -11.51
CA ILE A 47 2.36 7.44 -12.20
C ILE A 47 0.89 7.15 -12.46
N SER A 48 0.04 8.16 -12.24
CA SER A 48 -1.39 8.06 -12.53
C SER A 48 -1.64 8.28 -14.01
N ILE A 49 -1.77 7.19 -14.77
CA ILE A 49 -1.94 7.25 -16.24
C ILE A 49 -3.23 7.96 -16.67
N LYS A 50 -4.23 8.04 -15.79
CA LYS A 50 -5.48 8.79 -15.96
C LYS A 50 -5.95 9.18 -14.56
N THR A 51 -6.20 10.47 -14.34
CA THR A 51 -6.50 11.01 -13.01
C THR A 51 -7.91 11.58 -12.95
N GLY A 52 -8.68 11.18 -11.95
CA GLY A 52 -10.02 11.70 -11.69
C GLY A 52 -11.12 11.08 -12.55
N GLY A 53 -12.37 11.47 -12.29
CA GLY A 53 -13.54 10.96 -12.99
C GLY A 53 -13.82 9.47 -12.75
N CYS A 54 -13.38 8.92 -11.61
CA CYS A 54 -13.63 7.52 -11.27
C CYS A 54 -15.09 7.31 -10.89
N ALA A 55 -15.73 6.25 -11.42
CA ALA A 55 -17.13 5.93 -11.17
C ALA A 55 -17.38 5.30 -9.79
N GLU A 56 -16.32 4.74 -9.19
CA GLU A 56 -16.36 4.12 -7.87
C GLU A 56 -16.59 5.16 -6.78
N ASP A 57 -17.21 4.72 -5.69
CA ASP A 57 -17.62 5.57 -4.56
C ASP A 57 -16.77 5.30 -3.30
N CYS A 58 -15.45 5.23 -3.49
CA CYS A 58 -14.54 5.04 -2.36
C CYS A 58 -14.48 6.34 -1.54
N ALA A 59 -15.03 6.32 -0.32
CA ALA A 59 -15.14 7.50 0.56
C ALA A 59 -13.80 8.18 0.88
N TYR A 60 -12.68 7.48 0.73
CA TYR A 60 -11.33 8.00 0.98
C TYR A 60 -10.60 8.44 -0.30
N CYS A 61 -11.13 8.13 -1.49
CA CYS A 61 -10.41 8.34 -2.74
C CYS A 61 -10.72 9.73 -3.32
N PRO A 62 -9.70 10.58 -3.56
CA PRO A 62 -9.94 11.92 -4.10
C PRO A 62 -10.38 11.91 -5.57
N GLN A 63 -10.28 10.77 -6.26
CA GLN A 63 -10.58 10.65 -7.69
C GLN A 63 -12.04 10.26 -7.99
N ALA A 64 -12.81 9.87 -6.97
CA ALA A 64 -14.22 9.52 -7.13
C ALA A 64 -15.01 10.74 -7.61
N ALA A 65 -15.71 10.61 -8.74
CA ALA A 65 -16.44 11.70 -9.39
C ALA A 65 -17.60 12.26 -8.53
N ARG A 66 -17.97 11.55 -7.47
CA ARG A 66 -19.06 11.89 -6.55
C ARG A 66 -18.67 12.93 -5.50
N TYR A 67 -17.37 13.08 -5.21
CA TYR A 67 -16.87 14.00 -4.19
C TYR A 67 -16.18 15.20 -4.84
N HIS A 68 -16.29 16.37 -4.22
CA HIS A 68 -15.58 17.58 -4.65
C HIS A 68 -14.30 17.71 -3.84
N THR A 69 -13.16 17.52 -4.50
CA THR A 69 -11.83 17.41 -3.86
C THR A 69 -10.79 18.34 -4.49
N ASP A 70 -11.25 19.30 -5.32
CA ASP A 70 -10.41 20.22 -6.11
C ASP A 70 -9.39 19.51 -7.02
N LEU A 71 -9.59 18.22 -7.27
CA LEU A 71 -8.73 17.43 -8.15
C LEU A 71 -8.96 17.81 -9.62
N GLU A 72 -7.90 18.22 -10.30
CA GLU A 72 -7.92 18.42 -11.76
C GLU A 72 -8.06 17.07 -12.47
N VAL A 73 -9.11 16.92 -13.28
CA VAL A 73 -9.32 15.73 -14.11
C VAL A 73 -8.39 15.75 -15.30
N GLN A 74 -7.63 14.67 -15.48
CA GLN A 74 -6.68 14.50 -16.57
C GLN A 74 -7.09 13.31 -17.43
N ALA A 75 -7.08 13.52 -18.75
CA ALA A 75 -7.30 12.43 -19.70
C ALA A 75 -6.22 11.36 -19.59
N LEU A 76 -6.48 10.19 -20.17
CA LEU A 76 -5.49 9.13 -20.27
C LEU A 76 -4.24 9.65 -21.00
N MET A 77 -3.09 9.44 -20.38
CA MET A 77 -1.78 9.81 -20.93
C MET A 77 -1.50 9.07 -22.24
N LYS A 78 -0.69 9.69 -23.11
CA LYS A 78 -0.18 9.02 -24.30
C LYS A 78 0.85 7.96 -23.90
N VAL A 79 0.92 6.89 -24.68
CA VAL A 79 1.87 5.79 -24.44
C VAL A 79 3.31 6.31 -24.41
N GLU A 80 3.68 7.23 -25.31
CA GLU A 80 5.04 7.79 -25.30
C GLU A 80 5.34 8.49 -23.97
N THR A 81 4.39 9.26 -23.44
CA THR A 81 4.54 9.96 -22.14
C THR A 81 4.72 8.98 -20.98
N VAL A 82 3.99 7.86 -20.97
CA VAL A 82 4.12 6.83 -19.93
C VAL A 82 5.48 6.14 -20.03
N VAL A 83 5.92 5.79 -21.24
CA VAL A 83 7.23 5.16 -21.46
C VAL A 83 8.38 6.10 -21.11
N ASP A 84 8.26 7.39 -21.42
CA ASP A 84 9.27 8.38 -21.07
C ASP A 84 9.38 8.61 -19.56
N ALA A 85 8.26 8.54 -18.82
CA ALA A 85 8.25 8.64 -17.35
C ALA A 85 8.77 7.38 -16.64
N ALA A 86 8.87 6.25 -17.35
CA ALA A 86 9.31 4.96 -16.81
C ALA A 86 10.81 4.65 -17.05
N LYS A 87 11.52 5.53 -17.78
CA LYS A 87 12.96 5.44 -18.00
C LYS A 87 13.74 5.98 -16.82
#